data_AF-A0A7X9DM46-F1
#
_entry.id   AF-A0A7X9DM46-F1
#
_cell.length_a   1.000
_cell.length_b   1.000
_cell.length_c   1.000
_cell.angle_alpha   90.00
_cell.angle_beta   90.00
_cell.angle_gamma   90.00
#
_symmetry.space_group_name_H-M   'P 1'
#
loop_
_entity.id
_entity.type
_entity.pdbx_description
1 polymer ?
#
loop_
_entity_poly.entity_id
_entity_poly.type
_entity_poly.pdbx_seq_one_letter_code
_entity_poly.pdbx_strand_id
1 'polypeptide(L)'
;FRLEKPCNISIELNGEFSNKPLYLFANPPEKNPPAKGAKGVHYFEAGKVYTPGIIEVTSGETVYIEGGAVVYGMIHAEKASDIRIAGRGILEGSRNREYQKGSWRRFVEMKDCKNVHIEGITLINSPTWQIVPINCENVSVSNVKIVSNNGGDDGIDVVRSRKVLIENCFIHIKDDCIAIKSAWDYPGNVGNENILVTRSVFWNTEWGNALEIGFELRADTMKNIAFRDCDVIHCDDGAVMSIHNGDRSVVTDVIFEDIRVEDARQKLFDLAVFLSQYSVDSPDEKSKEFVYQNGPWDGLVHVPADKKKEHARFRGQIRNVTFKDIQVVDGIFPFSVFCGYDEDHLVENVIIENLTVHGKKITNSTDAKLYTESARNIQFK
;
A
#
# COMPACT_ATOMS: atom_id res chain seq x y z
N PHE A 1 -29.17 8.93 5.55
CA PHE A 1 -28.95 8.04 4.39
C PHE A 1 -29.35 6.61 4.77
N ARG A 2 -29.54 5.72 3.79
CA ARG A 2 -29.84 4.29 3.99
C ARG A 2 -28.79 3.46 3.27
N LEU A 3 -28.29 2.40 3.90
CA LEU A 3 -27.36 1.44 3.29
C LEU A 3 -28.13 0.17 2.92
N GLU A 4 -28.07 -0.24 1.66
CA GLU A 4 -28.73 -1.47 1.18
C GLU A 4 -27.84 -2.71 1.26
N LYS A 5 -26.52 -2.52 1.40
CA LYS A 5 -25.53 -3.60 1.54
C LYS A 5 -24.42 -3.18 2.51
N PRO A 6 -23.68 -4.15 3.10
CA PRO A 6 -22.45 -3.88 3.83
C PRO A 6 -21.48 -3.02 3.00
N CYS A 7 -20.91 -1.99 3.61
CA CYS A 7 -19.92 -1.11 3.01
C CYS A 7 -19.15 -0.32 4.08
N ASN A 8 -17.98 0.20 3.70
CA ASN A 8 -17.18 1.10 4.52
C ASN A 8 -17.26 2.50 3.91
N ILE A 9 -17.63 3.51 4.71
CA ILE A 9 -17.79 4.88 4.22
C ILE A 9 -17.15 5.90 5.15
N SER A 10 -16.62 6.97 4.55
CA SER A 10 -16.37 8.27 5.19
C SER A 10 -17.68 9.07 5.19
N ILE A 11 -17.97 9.78 6.29
CA ILE A 11 -19.11 10.69 6.40
C ILE A 11 -18.57 12.10 6.67
N GLU A 12 -18.66 12.95 5.67
CA GLU A 12 -18.05 14.29 5.66
C GLU A 12 -19.15 15.34 5.80
N LEU A 13 -19.17 16.00 6.96
CA LEU A 13 -20.24 16.92 7.31
C LEU A 13 -19.82 18.35 6.98
N ASN A 14 -20.55 19.00 6.09
CA ASN A 14 -20.29 20.38 5.65
C ASN A 14 -18.90 20.59 5.00
N GLY A 15 -18.34 19.54 4.38
CA GLY A 15 -16.99 19.59 3.79
C GLY A 15 -15.85 19.48 4.81
N GLU A 16 -16.16 19.21 6.09
CA GLU A 16 -15.13 18.90 7.09
C GLU A 16 -14.86 17.40 7.11
N PHE A 17 -13.66 17.03 6.68
CA PHE A 17 -13.20 15.63 6.61
C PHE A 17 -11.87 15.41 7.34
N SER A 18 -10.94 16.38 7.30
CA SER A 18 -9.58 16.21 7.83
C SER A 18 -9.47 16.28 9.36
N ASN A 19 -10.18 17.21 10.02
CA ASN A 19 -10.01 17.43 11.46
C ASN A 19 -10.76 16.44 12.36
N LYS A 20 -11.90 15.93 11.88
CA LYS A 20 -12.82 15.07 12.63
C LYS A 20 -13.47 14.05 11.70
N PRO A 21 -12.69 13.14 11.12
CA PRO A 21 -13.25 12.16 10.22
C PRO A 21 -14.23 11.25 10.98
N LEU A 22 -15.36 10.97 10.37
CA LEU A 22 -16.36 10.04 10.88
C LEU A 22 -16.49 8.88 9.91
N TYR A 23 -16.20 7.67 10.39
CA TYR A 23 -16.34 6.46 9.59
C TYR A 23 -17.55 5.65 10.03
N LEU A 24 -18.19 5.00 9.06
CA LEU A 24 -19.17 3.95 9.32
C LEU A 24 -18.72 2.67 8.60
N PHE A 25 -18.34 1.66 9.39
CA PHE A 25 -17.92 0.35 8.90
C PHE A 25 -19.05 -0.66 9.08
N ALA A 26 -19.98 -0.69 8.13
CA ALA A 26 -21.10 -1.63 8.12
C ALA A 26 -20.61 -2.99 7.58
N ASN A 27 -20.05 -3.81 8.47
CA ASN A 27 -19.50 -5.12 8.13
C ASN A 27 -20.61 -6.13 7.80
N PRO A 28 -20.37 -7.12 6.91
CA PRO A 28 -21.25 -8.28 6.81
C PRO A 28 -21.23 -9.06 8.14
N PRO A 29 -22.32 -9.76 8.49
CA PRO A 29 -22.33 -10.68 9.62
C PRO A 29 -21.18 -11.68 9.53
N GLU A 30 -20.52 -11.91 10.65
CA GLU A 30 -19.40 -12.84 10.72
C GLU A 30 -19.87 -14.29 10.45
N LYS A 31 -19.05 -15.05 9.72
CA LYS A 31 -19.30 -16.46 9.43
C LYS A 31 -18.33 -17.34 10.21
N ASN A 32 -18.87 -18.29 10.95
CA ASN A 32 -18.12 -19.32 11.68
C ASN A 32 -17.05 -18.74 12.64
N PRO A 33 -17.41 -17.86 13.59
CA PRO A 33 -16.47 -17.44 14.63
C PRO A 33 -16.02 -18.67 15.45
N PRO A 34 -14.75 -18.71 15.90
CA PRO A 34 -14.27 -19.81 16.73
C PRO A 34 -15.01 -19.84 18.07
N ALA A 35 -15.19 -21.04 18.63
CA ALA A 35 -15.76 -21.18 19.96
C ALA A 35 -14.80 -20.62 21.02
N LYS A 36 -15.35 -19.99 22.05
CA LYS A 36 -14.58 -19.56 23.22
C LYS A 36 -13.88 -20.77 23.86
N GLY A 37 -12.56 -20.68 24.08
CA GLY A 37 -11.75 -21.76 24.63
C GLY A 37 -11.36 -22.85 23.61
N ALA A 38 -11.62 -22.66 22.32
CA ALA A 38 -11.10 -23.55 21.29
C ALA A 38 -9.57 -23.65 21.34
N LYS A 39 -9.05 -24.87 21.15
CA LYS A 39 -7.61 -25.12 21.14
C LYS A 39 -6.94 -24.40 19.96
N GLY A 40 -5.79 -23.77 20.22
CA GLY A 40 -5.05 -23.02 19.19
C GLY A 40 -5.67 -21.67 18.83
N VAL A 41 -6.57 -21.14 19.68
CA VAL A 41 -7.20 -19.83 19.48
C VAL A 41 -6.79 -18.86 20.59
N HIS A 42 -6.11 -17.79 20.21
CA HIS A 42 -5.91 -16.59 21.03
C HIS A 42 -7.20 -15.76 20.99
N TYR A 43 -8.09 -16.01 21.95
CA TYR A 43 -9.44 -15.44 21.98
C TYR A 43 -9.53 -14.18 22.86
N PHE A 44 -9.92 -13.05 22.27
CA PHE A 44 -10.19 -11.80 22.97
C PHE A 44 -11.69 -11.50 22.96
N GLU A 45 -12.29 -11.52 24.15
CA GLU A 45 -13.75 -11.44 24.34
C GLU A 45 -14.25 -9.99 24.32
N ALA A 46 -15.45 -9.80 23.77
CA ALA A 46 -16.14 -8.54 23.68
C ALA A 46 -16.32 -7.86 25.05
N GLY A 47 -16.31 -6.53 25.06
CA GLY A 47 -16.49 -5.71 26.27
C GLY A 47 -15.25 -5.64 27.17
N LYS A 48 -14.10 -6.11 26.69
CA LYS A 48 -12.83 -6.12 27.45
C LYS A 48 -11.71 -5.42 26.70
N VAL A 49 -10.74 -4.96 27.48
CA VAL A 49 -9.48 -4.38 27.02
C VAL A 49 -8.34 -5.29 27.44
N TYR A 50 -7.45 -5.60 26.51
CA TYR A 50 -6.30 -6.49 26.72
C TYR A 50 -5.00 -5.77 26.36
N THR A 51 -3.89 -6.13 27.03
CA THR A 51 -2.55 -5.60 26.76
C THR A 51 -1.51 -6.72 26.69
N PRO A 52 -1.65 -7.71 25.78
CA PRO A 52 -0.74 -8.86 25.72
C PRO A 52 0.68 -8.51 25.29
N GLY A 53 0.91 -7.32 24.70
CA GLY A 53 2.18 -7.02 24.05
C GLY A 53 2.26 -7.74 22.71
N ILE A 54 3.30 -8.54 22.49
CA ILE A 54 3.45 -9.29 21.24
C ILE A 54 2.75 -10.65 21.35
N ILE A 55 1.78 -10.89 20.47
CA ILE A 55 1.09 -12.17 20.29
C ILE A 55 1.87 -12.96 19.25
N GLU A 56 2.62 -13.97 19.71
CA GLU A 56 3.33 -14.91 18.84
C GLU A 56 2.36 -15.98 18.35
N VAL A 57 2.30 -16.16 17.02
CA VAL A 57 1.38 -17.09 16.36
C VAL A 57 2.18 -18.16 15.62
N THR A 58 1.78 -19.41 15.81
CA THR A 58 2.41 -20.59 15.18
C THR A 58 1.45 -21.29 14.21
N SER A 59 1.92 -22.34 13.54
CA SER A 59 1.14 -23.01 12.50
C SER A 59 -0.20 -23.56 13.01
N GLY A 60 -1.28 -23.27 12.28
CA GLY A 60 -2.63 -23.71 12.60
C GLY A 60 -3.33 -22.86 13.68
N GLU A 61 -2.69 -21.83 14.22
CA GLU A 61 -3.28 -20.98 15.25
C GLU A 61 -4.15 -19.86 14.67
N THR A 62 -5.13 -19.45 15.49
CA THR A 62 -6.03 -18.34 15.20
C THR A 62 -5.88 -17.24 16.26
N VAL A 63 -5.74 -15.99 15.84
CA VAL A 63 -6.01 -14.82 16.68
C VAL A 63 -7.43 -14.35 16.40
N TYR A 64 -8.29 -14.33 17.42
CA TYR A 64 -9.68 -13.92 17.27
C TYR A 64 -10.00 -12.75 18.19
N ILE A 65 -10.32 -11.59 17.60
CA ILE A 65 -10.69 -10.36 18.31
C ILE A 65 -12.19 -10.12 18.12
N GLU A 66 -12.98 -10.55 19.11
CA GLU A 66 -14.45 -10.45 19.06
C GLU A 66 -14.90 -8.99 18.93
N GLY A 67 -16.01 -8.76 18.22
CA GLY A 67 -16.60 -7.42 18.07
C GLY A 67 -16.89 -6.79 19.43
N GLY A 68 -16.29 -5.64 19.70
CA GLY A 68 -16.38 -4.96 21.00
C GLY A 68 -15.20 -5.22 21.95
N ALA A 69 -14.22 -6.03 21.56
CA ALA A 69 -12.93 -6.12 22.26
C ALA A 69 -11.92 -5.10 21.73
N VAL A 70 -11.02 -4.63 22.60
CA VAL A 70 -9.85 -3.80 22.24
C VAL A 70 -8.59 -4.50 22.74
N VAL A 71 -7.61 -4.70 21.86
CA VAL A 71 -6.36 -5.41 22.16
C VAL A 71 -5.19 -4.49 21.85
N TYR A 72 -4.47 -4.05 22.87
CA TYR A 72 -3.21 -3.34 22.73
C TYR A 72 -2.06 -4.34 22.54
N GLY A 73 -1.48 -4.38 21.36
CA GLY A 73 -0.44 -5.37 21.08
C GLY A 73 -0.06 -5.47 19.62
N MET A 74 0.83 -6.40 19.32
CA MET A 74 1.31 -6.70 17.97
C MET A 74 1.04 -8.18 17.68
N ILE A 75 0.88 -8.55 16.42
CA ILE A 75 0.74 -9.95 16.02
C ILE A 75 1.94 -10.31 15.14
N HIS A 76 2.64 -11.38 15.49
CA HIS A 76 3.81 -11.83 14.75
C HIS A 76 3.76 -13.33 14.50
N ALA A 77 4.20 -13.75 13.31
CA ALA A 77 4.50 -15.13 12.99
C ALA A 77 5.75 -15.21 12.12
N GLU A 78 6.58 -16.23 12.35
CA GLU A 78 7.74 -16.54 11.51
C GLU A 78 7.76 -18.03 11.16
N LYS A 79 7.97 -18.39 9.88
CA LYS A 79 8.09 -19.77 9.40
C LYS A 79 6.91 -20.67 9.80
N ALA A 80 5.70 -20.13 9.68
CA ALA A 80 4.47 -20.79 10.08
C ALA A 80 3.52 -20.98 8.90
N SER A 81 2.48 -21.80 9.08
CA SER A 81 1.47 -22.03 8.05
C SER A 81 0.06 -22.15 8.61
N ASP A 82 -0.95 -21.87 7.78
CA ASP A 82 -2.36 -22.00 8.14
C ASP A 82 -2.74 -21.10 9.32
N ILE A 83 -2.40 -19.81 9.21
CA ILE A 83 -2.67 -18.79 10.23
C ILE A 83 -3.96 -18.07 9.91
N ARG A 84 -4.77 -17.83 10.94
CA ARG A 84 -5.96 -16.99 10.85
C ARG A 84 -5.92 -15.85 11.85
N ILE A 85 -6.17 -14.62 11.40
CA ILE A 85 -6.39 -13.45 12.25
C ILE A 85 -7.79 -12.94 11.88
N ALA A 86 -8.74 -13.00 12.80
CA ALA A 86 -10.14 -12.76 12.48
C ALA A 86 -10.89 -12.02 13.59
N GLY A 87 -12.10 -11.57 13.26
CA GLY A 87 -13.03 -10.95 14.19
C GLY A 87 -13.53 -9.61 13.69
N ARG A 88 -14.14 -8.84 14.60
CA ARG A 88 -14.66 -7.48 14.33
C ARG A 88 -14.27 -6.48 15.42
N GLY A 89 -13.34 -6.87 16.30
CA GLY A 89 -12.78 -5.99 17.31
C GLY A 89 -11.59 -5.18 16.80
N ILE A 90 -10.93 -4.51 17.74
CA ILE A 90 -9.88 -3.53 17.49
C ILE A 90 -8.54 -4.06 17.98
N LEU A 91 -7.54 -4.05 17.11
CA LEU A 91 -6.13 -4.11 17.46
C LEU A 91 -5.59 -2.68 17.53
N GLU A 92 -5.02 -2.28 18.66
CA GLU A 92 -4.60 -0.91 18.97
C GLU A 92 -3.07 -0.86 19.13
N GLY A 93 -2.43 0.02 18.37
CA GLY A 93 -0.99 0.06 18.18
C GLY A 93 -0.25 1.19 18.89
N SER A 94 -0.94 2.09 19.60
CA SER A 94 -0.35 3.29 20.21
C SER A 94 0.78 2.98 21.19
N ARG A 95 0.80 1.76 21.73
CA ARG A 95 1.80 1.24 22.68
C ARG A 95 2.87 0.36 22.05
N ASN A 96 2.87 0.17 20.74
CA ASN A 96 3.78 -0.77 20.06
C ASN A 96 5.26 -0.45 20.28
N ARG A 97 5.63 0.84 20.40
CA ARG A 97 7.01 1.25 20.73
C ARG A 97 7.46 0.73 22.09
N GLU A 98 6.56 0.53 23.05
CA GLU A 98 6.88 -0.03 24.37
C GLU A 98 7.27 -1.52 24.30
N TYR A 99 6.80 -2.22 23.26
CA TYR A 99 6.99 -3.66 23.09
C TYR A 99 8.27 -4.00 22.32
N GLN A 100 8.83 -3.04 21.58
CA GLN A 100 9.99 -3.22 20.71
C GLN A 100 11.32 -3.03 21.48
N LYS A 101 11.67 -3.97 22.37
CA LYS A 101 12.96 -3.97 23.10
C LYS A 101 14.10 -4.53 22.25
N GLY A 102 14.49 -3.80 21.20
CA GLY A 102 15.64 -4.15 20.33
C GLY A 102 15.31 -5.06 19.15
N SER A 103 14.05 -5.46 18.99
CA SER A 103 13.51 -6.08 17.77
C SER A 103 12.48 -5.13 17.20
N TRP A 104 12.81 -4.48 16.09
CA TRP A 104 11.84 -3.71 15.30
C TRP A 104 10.90 -4.69 14.62
N ARG A 105 9.62 -4.59 14.91
CA ARG A 105 8.56 -5.41 14.31
C ARG A 105 7.46 -4.53 13.76
N ARG A 106 6.71 -5.06 12.80
CA ARG A 106 5.50 -4.42 12.27
C ARG A 106 4.28 -4.79 13.09
N PHE A 107 3.19 -4.04 12.94
CA PHE A 107 2.02 -4.20 13.80
C PHE A 107 1.39 -5.59 13.66
N VAL A 108 1.21 -6.04 12.41
CA VAL A 108 0.90 -7.42 12.04
C VAL A 108 1.98 -7.88 11.05
N GLU A 109 2.96 -8.64 11.54
CA GLU A 109 4.12 -9.07 10.77
C GLU A 109 4.09 -10.58 10.52
N MET A 110 4.02 -10.99 9.25
CA MET A 110 3.99 -12.39 8.86
C MET A 110 5.23 -12.65 8.02
N LYS A 111 6.21 -13.37 8.56
CA LYS A 111 7.49 -13.61 7.89
C LYS A 111 7.65 -15.08 7.51
N ASP A 112 8.00 -15.36 6.26
CA ASP A 112 8.20 -16.73 5.76
C ASP A 112 6.98 -17.65 6.00
N CYS A 113 5.78 -17.07 5.93
CA CYS A 113 4.54 -17.77 6.23
C CYS A 113 3.80 -18.23 4.97
N LYS A 114 2.96 -19.25 5.12
CA LYS A 114 2.11 -19.77 4.03
C LYS A 114 0.66 -19.94 4.48
N ASN A 115 -0.29 -19.63 3.61
CA ASN A 115 -1.74 -19.72 3.94
C ASN A 115 -2.08 -18.82 5.14
N VAL A 116 -2.02 -17.51 4.94
CA VAL A 116 -2.33 -16.51 5.97
C VAL A 116 -3.65 -15.83 5.63
N HIS A 117 -4.60 -15.86 6.57
CA HIS A 117 -5.92 -15.28 6.40
C HIS A 117 -6.18 -14.20 7.46
N ILE A 118 -6.22 -12.94 7.05
CA ILE A 118 -6.52 -11.79 7.92
C ILE A 118 -7.89 -11.22 7.51
N GLU A 119 -8.87 -11.27 8.42
CA GLU A 119 -10.24 -10.88 8.11
C GLU A 119 -10.87 -9.98 9.17
N GLY A 120 -11.45 -8.85 8.75
CA GLY A 120 -12.50 -8.18 9.53
C GLY A 120 -12.07 -7.33 10.72
N ILE A 121 -10.84 -7.49 11.20
CA ILE A 121 -10.33 -6.68 12.32
C ILE A 121 -10.16 -5.20 11.93
N THR A 122 -10.09 -4.34 12.94
CA THR A 122 -9.77 -2.91 12.78
C THR A 122 -8.42 -2.62 13.42
N LEU A 123 -7.50 -2.04 12.67
CA LEU A 123 -6.16 -1.65 13.12
C LEU A 123 -6.15 -0.14 13.35
N ILE A 124 -5.69 0.28 14.53
CA ILE A 124 -5.69 1.69 14.92
C ILE A 124 -4.32 2.10 15.47
N ASN A 125 -3.82 3.24 14.98
CA ASN A 125 -2.71 4.02 15.56
C ASN A 125 -1.40 3.28 15.84
N SER A 126 -0.98 2.29 15.02
CA SER A 126 0.40 1.79 15.12
C SER A 126 1.39 2.84 14.59
N PRO A 127 2.51 3.10 15.28
CA PRO A 127 3.58 3.98 14.84
C PRO A 127 4.60 3.28 13.91
N THR A 128 4.16 2.22 13.23
CA THR A 128 4.92 1.42 12.25
C THR A 128 3.95 0.99 11.16
N TRP A 129 4.48 0.44 10.06
CA TRP A 129 3.67 -0.26 9.04
C TRP A 129 2.69 -1.26 9.66
N GLN A 130 1.47 -1.33 9.11
CA GLN A 130 0.32 -1.96 9.77
C GLN A 130 0.24 -3.47 9.46
N ILE A 131 0.16 -3.88 8.20
CA ILE A 131 0.14 -5.30 7.81
C ILE A 131 1.26 -5.59 6.84
N VAL A 132 2.17 -6.50 7.21
CA VAL A 132 3.41 -6.74 6.46
C VAL A 132 3.67 -8.23 6.29
N PRO A 133 3.14 -8.85 5.22
CA PRO A 133 3.62 -10.16 4.76
C PRO A 133 5.00 -10.03 4.09
N ILE A 134 5.99 -10.69 4.67
CA ILE A 134 7.38 -10.74 4.23
C ILE A 134 7.68 -12.15 3.74
N ASN A 135 8.01 -12.30 2.46
CA ASN A 135 8.32 -13.58 1.83
C ASN A 135 7.25 -14.67 2.08
N CYS A 136 5.98 -14.28 1.97
CA CYS A 136 4.84 -15.16 2.18
C CYS A 136 4.27 -15.71 0.87
N GLU A 137 3.57 -16.84 0.97
CA GLU A 137 2.77 -17.40 -0.14
C GLU A 137 1.31 -17.61 0.29
N ASN A 138 0.37 -17.25 -0.58
CA ASN A 138 -1.07 -17.43 -0.35
C ASN A 138 -1.54 -16.64 0.88
N VAL A 139 -1.59 -15.31 0.73
CA VAL A 139 -2.04 -14.37 1.77
C VAL A 139 -3.35 -13.74 1.31
N SER A 140 -4.34 -13.69 2.21
CA SER A 140 -5.57 -12.95 1.99
C SER A 140 -5.81 -11.96 3.13
N VAL A 141 -6.04 -10.70 2.78
CA VAL A 141 -6.47 -9.64 3.70
C VAL A 141 -7.84 -9.16 3.23
N SER A 142 -8.89 -9.41 4.02
CA SER A 142 -10.27 -9.17 3.59
C SER A 142 -11.06 -8.39 4.63
N ASN A 143 -11.79 -7.35 4.22
CA ASN A 143 -12.66 -6.57 5.10
C ASN A 143 -11.92 -5.99 6.32
N VAL A 144 -10.63 -5.66 6.17
CA VAL A 144 -9.84 -5.01 7.21
C VAL A 144 -10.01 -3.50 7.13
N LYS A 145 -10.06 -2.85 8.30
CA LYS A 145 -10.05 -1.38 8.38
C LYS A 145 -8.75 -0.96 9.04
N ILE A 146 -8.06 0.00 8.44
CA ILE A 146 -6.84 0.59 8.96
C ILE A 146 -7.09 2.07 9.11
N VAL A 147 -6.93 2.60 10.31
CA VAL A 147 -7.09 4.02 10.59
C VAL A 147 -5.96 4.50 11.48
N SER A 148 -5.06 5.30 10.92
CA SER A 148 -3.97 5.91 11.68
C SER A 148 -3.54 7.22 11.02
N ASN A 149 -2.91 8.08 11.81
CA ASN A 149 -2.38 9.38 11.41
C ASN A 149 -0.97 9.61 11.99
N ASN A 150 -0.22 8.52 12.22
CA ASN A 150 1.16 8.59 12.69
C ASN A 150 2.07 8.84 11.49
N GLY A 151 3.30 9.34 11.69
CA GLY A 151 4.27 9.38 10.58
C GLY A 151 4.91 8.01 10.31
N GLY A 152 5.11 7.66 9.04
CA GLY A 152 5.81 6.43 8.62
C GLY A 152 5.01 5.15 8.91
N ASP A 153 3.69 5.22 8.73
CA ASP A 153 2.75 4.22 9.21
C ASP A 153 1.99 3.47 8.11
N ASP A 154 2.65 3.18 6.97
CA ASP A 154 2.14 2.48 5.78
C ASP A 154 1.06 1.43 6.08
N GLY A 155 0.00 1.40 5.26
CA GLY A 155 -1.15 0.53 5.46
C GLY A 155 -0.81 -0.95 5.28
N ILE A 156 -0.73 -1.42 4.04
CA ILE A 156 -0.37 -2.82 3.75
C ILE A 156 0.86 -2.89 2.86
N ASP A 157 1.94 -3.43 3.42
CA ASP A 157 3.21 -3.63 2.73
C ASP A 157 3.36 -5.08 2.30
N VAL A 158 3.24 -5.34 0.99
CA VAL A 158 3.48 -6.66 0.44
C VAL A 158 4.94 -6.79 0.05
N VAL A 159 5.72 -7.51 0.86
CA VAL A 159 7.17 -7.60 0.69
C VAL A 159 7.58 -8.99 0.22
N ARG A 160 8.13 -9.08 -1.01
CA ARG A 160 8.69 -10.32 -1.58
C ARG A 160 7.73 -11.52 -1.55
N SER A 161 6.44 -11.30 -1.67
CA SER A 161 5.40 -12.31 -1.46
C SER A 161 4.69 -12.69 -2.77
N ARG A 162 4.03 -13.84 -2.80
CA ARG A 162 3.29 -14.31 -3.99
C ARG A 162 1.89 -14.81 -3.67
N LYS A 163 0.97 -14.64 -4.63
CA LYS A 163 -0.45 -14.99 -4.49
C LYS A 163 -1.06 -14.25 -3.29
N VAL A 164 -1.12 -12.93 -3.40
CA VAL A 164 -1.65 -12.06 -2.35
C VAL A 164 -2.94 -11.42 -2.85
N LEU A 165 -4.00 -11.55 -2.06
CA LEU A 165 -5.30 -10.92 -2.28
C LEU A 165 -5.59 -9.93 -1.15
N ILE A 166 -5.84 -8.68 -1.50
CA ILE A 166 -6.32 -7.64 -0.59
C ILE A 166 -7.68 -7.20 -1.10
N GLU A 167 -8.73 -7.35 -0.31
CA GLU A 167 -10.09 -7.02 -0.77
C GLU A 167 -11.04 -6.44 0.29
N ASN A 168 -11.99 -5.61 -0.15
CA ASN A 168 -13.03 -5.05 0.70
C ASN A 168 -12.49 -4.22 1.89
N CYS A 169 -11.29 -3.68 1.77
CA CYS A 169 -10.62 -2.95 2.84
C CYS A 169 -10.97 -1.46 2.84
N PHE A 170 -10.78 -0.81 3.98
CA PHE A 170 -10.77 0.65 4.10
C PHE A 170 -9.46 1.06 4.77
N ILE A 171 -8.67 1.90 4.11
CA ILE A 171 -7.37 2.33 4.61
C ILE A 171 -7.34 3.85 4.63
N HIS A 172 -7.27 4.41 5.83
CA HIS A 172 -6.89 5.80 6.04
C HIS A 172 -5.56 5.83 6.78
N ILE A 173 -4.54 6.33 6.09
CA ILE A 173 -3.18 6.36 6.60
C ILE A 173 -2.45 7.66 6.22
N LYS A 174 -1.36 7.94 6.93
CA LYS A 174 -0.56 9.13 6.66
C LYS A 174 0.54 8.92 5.65
N ASP A 175 0.95 7.67 5.42
CA ASP A 175 1.97 7.26 4.45
C ASP A 175 1.35 6.48 3.25
N ASP A 176 2.09 5.56 2.64
CA ASP A 176 1.58 4.67 1.59
C ASP A 176 0.39 3.80 2.08
N CYS A 177 -0.78 3.92 1.45
CA CYS A 177 -1.96 3.08 1.76
C CYS A 177 -1.72 1.61 1.43
N ILE A 178 -1.21 1.34 0.23
CA ILE A 178 -0.69 0.04 -0.21
C ILE A 178 0.71 0.28 -0.73
N ALA A 179 1.68 -0.52 -0.28
CA ALA A 179 3.04 -0.51 -0.81
C ALA A 179 3.48 -1.92 -1.21
N ILE A 180 3.78 -2.14 -2.50
CA ILE A 180 4.30 -3.43 -2.97
C ILE A 180 5.81 -3.32 -3.16
N LYS A 181 6.57 -3.83 -2.18
CA LYS A 181 8.02 -3.65 -2.08
C LYS A 181 8.78 -4.96 -2.28
N SER A 182 10.04 -4.89 -2.71
CA SER A 182 10.98 -6.02 -2.55
C SER A 182 12.18 -5.57 -1.71
N ALA A 183 11.86 -4.92 -0.58
CA ALA A 183 12.81 -4.30 0.33
C ALA A 183 13.69 -5.30 1.09
N TRP A 184 14.64 -4.72 1.82
CA TRP A 184 15.61 -5.39 2.69
C TRP A 184 16.60 -6.33 1.99
N ASP A 185 17.70 -6.60 2.69
CA ASP A 185 18.60 -7.68 2.33
C ASP A 185 17.97 -8.99 2.80
N TYR A 186 17.39 -9.73 1.85
CA TYR A 186 16.71 -10.98 2.11
C TYR A 186 17.37 -12.09 1.27
N PRO A 187 17.61 -13.29 1.82
CA PRO A 187 18.24 -14.37 1.07
C PRO A 187 17.47 -14.75 -0.20
N GLY A 188 18.17 -14.71 -1.33
CA GLY A 188 17.62 -15.08 -2.63
C GLY A 188 16.93 -13.93 -3.35
N ASN A 189 16.63 -14.18 -4.63
CA ASN A 189 15.97 -13.21 -5.49
C ASN A 189 14.48 -13.52 -5.58
N VAL A 190 13.72 -13.03 -4.60
CA VAL A 190 12.25 -13.18 -4.55
C VAL A 190 11.61 -11.82 -4.74
N GLY A 191 10.90 -11.64 -5.85
CA GLY A 191 10.04 -10.49 -6.11
C GLY A 191 8.57 -10.81 -5.91
N ASN A 192 7.72 -9.78 -5.93
CA ASN A 192 6.28 -9.99 -5.81
C ASN A 192 5.69 -10.51 -7.13
N GLU A 193 4.79 -11.49 -7.02
CA GLU A 193 4.11 -12.09 -8.15
C GLU A 193 2.66 -12.49 -7.83
N ASN A 194 1.73 -12.18 -8.72
CA ASN A 194 0.29 -12.47 -8.57
C ASN A 194 -0.32 -11.75 -7.36
N ILE A 195 -0.32 -10.43 -7.41
CA ILE A 195 -0.89 -9.56 -6.36
C ILE A 195 -2.16 -8.91 -6.91
N LEU A 196 -3.26 -9.01 -6.15
CA LEU A 196 -4.52 -8.36 -6.48
C LEU A 196 -5.01 -7.55 -5.28
N VAL A 197 -5.19 -6.25 -5.50
CA VAL A 197 -5.87 -5.33 -4.59
C VAL A 197 -7.20 -4.94 -5.22
N THR A 198 -8.31 -5.10 -4.51
CA THR A 198 -9.62 -4.86 -5.12
C THR A 198 -10.74 -4.47 -4.15
N ARG A 199 -11.82 -3.85 -4.64
CA ARG A 199 -13.02 -3.49 -3.86
C ARG A 199 -12.71 -2.68 -2.60
N SER A 200 -11.70 -1.82 -2.66
CA SER A 200 -11.15 -1.18 -1.46
C SER A 200 -11.20 0.35 -1.56
N VAL A 201 -11.31 0.99 -0.41
CA VAL A 201 -11.40 2.44 -0.25
C VAL A 201 -10.13 2.97 0.39
N PHE A 202 -9.54 4.00 -0.21
CA PHE A 202 -8.25 4.56 0.21
C PHE A 202 -8.35 6.05 0.50
N TRP A 203 -7.78 6.43 1.63
CA TRP A 203 -7.58 7.79 2.07
C TRP A 203 -6.12 7.95 2.48
N ASN A 204 -5.30 8.43 1.55
CA ASN A 204 -3.93 8.82 1.82
C ASN A 204 -3.89 10.31 2.21
N THR A 205 -3.04 10.68 3.17
CA THR A 205 -2.88 12.07 3.61
C THR A 205 -1.47 12.59 3.32
N GLU A 206 -0.78 13.18 4.30
CA GLU A 206 0.35 14.10 4.07
C GLU A 206 1.58 13.45 3.41
N TRP A 207 1.90 12.19 3.71
CA TRP A 207 3.13 11.53 3.27
C TRP A 207 2.75 10.27 2.45
N GLY A 208 3.57 9.82 1.50
CA GLY A 208 3.28 8.61 0.70
C GLY A 208 2.12 8.73 -0.32
N ASN A 209 1.62 7.58 -0.77
CA ASN A 209 0.74 7.42 -1.95
C ASN A 209 -0.50 6.56 -1.66
N ALA A 210 -1.50 6.59 -2.55
CA ALA A 210 -2.67 5.73 -2.39
C ALA A 210 -2.39 4.27 -2.81
N LEU A 211 -1.85 4.06 -4.02
CA LEU A 211 -1.62 2.73 -4.60
C LEU A 211 -0.18 2.63 -5.14
N GLU A 212 0.75 2.17 -4.30
CA GLU A 212 2.20 2.22 -4.56
C GLU A 212 2.83 0.85 -4.90
N ILE A 213 3.76 0.87 -5.84
CA ILE A 213 4.76 -0.18 -6.07
C ILE A 213 6.16 0.44 -5.98
N GLY A 214 6.74 0.45 -4.78
CA GLY A 214 7.99 1.16 -4.52
C GLY A 214 8.16 1.50 -3.04
N PHE A 215 9.25 2.14 -2.61
CA PHE A 215 10.38 2.62 -3.43
C PHE A 215 11.45 1.53 -3.59
N GLU A 216 11.55 0.63 -2.60
CA GLU A 216 12.62 -0.36 -2.49
C GLU A 216 12.31 -1.63 -3.29
N LEU A 217 12.67 -1.62 -4.57
CA LEU A 217 12.42 -2.71 -5.51
C LEU A 217 13.71 -3.51 -5.80
N ARG A 218 14.22 -4.20 -4.78
CA ARG A 218 15.54 -4.86 -4.82
C ARG A 218 15.53 -6.28 -5.40
N ALA A 219 14.38 -6.82 -5.80
CA ALA A 219 14.32 -8.07 -6.57
C ALA A 219 14.47 -7.80 -8.06
N ASP A 220 14.95 -8.78 -8.83
CA ASP A 220 15.21 -8.59 -10.27
C ASP A 220 13.92 -8.38 -11.08
N THR A 221 12.77 -8.86 -10.60
CA THR A 221 11.48 -8.70 -11.30
C THR A 221 10.33 -8.60 -10.33
N MET A 222 9.38 -7.72 -10.64
CA MET A 222 8.08 -7.56 -9.97
C MET A 222 7.01 -7.66 -11.06
N LYS A 223 6.07 -8.59 -10.95
CA LYS A 223 5.16 -8.85 -12.09
C LYS A 223 3.78 -9.37 -11.73
N ASN A 224 2.83 -9.18 -12.66
CA ASN A 224 1.44 -9.58 -12.51
C ASN A 224 0.82 -9.01 -11.23
N ILE A 225 0.71 -7.68 -11.20
CA ILE A 225 0.18 -6.90 -10.09
C ILE A 225 -1.04 -6.13 -10.61
N ALA A 226 -2.16 -6.21 -9.90
CA ALA A 226 -3.38 -5.54 -10.30
C ALA A 226 -4.06 -4.81 -9.13
N PHE A 227 -4.52 -3.60 -9.41
CA PHE A 227 -5.43 -2.82 -8.58
C PHE A 227 -6.75 -2.67 -9.35
N ARG A 228 -7.87 -3.13 -8.76
CA ARG A 228 -9.16 -3.23 -9.47
C ARG A 228 -10.37 -2.83 -8.64
N ASP A 229 -11.29 -2.05 -9.17
CA ASP A 229 -12.53 -1.67 -8.45
C ASP A 229 -12.18 -1.00 -7.12
N CYS A 230 -11.45 0.13 -7.20
CA CYS A 230 -10.94 0.86 -6.05
C CYS A 230 -11.49 2.29 -6.03
N ASP A 231 -11.76 2.81 -4.83
CA ASP A 231 -12.15 4.20 -4.64
C ASP A 231 -11.07 4.94 -3.84
N VAL A 232 -10.47 5.96 -4.43
CA VAL A 232 -9.53 6.85 -3.75
C VAL A 232 -10.27 8.14 -3.41
N ILE A 233 -10.74 8.20 -2.16
CA ILE A 233 -11.58 9.30 -1.69
C ILE A 233 -10.76 10.55 -1.38
N HIS A 234 -9.52 10.38 -0.90
CA HIS A 234 -8.55 11.45 -0.72
C HIS A 234 -7.12 10.96 -0.96
N CYS A 235 -6.34 11.79 -1.63
CA CYS A 235 -4.89 11.68 -1.76
C CYS A 235 -4.29 13.09 -1.76
N ASP A 236 -3.63 13.47 -0.67
CA ASP A 236 -3.15 14.83 -0.46
C ASP A 236 -1.86 15.10 -1.28
N ASP A 237 -0.68 14.73 -0.77
CA ASP A 237 0.59 15.15 -1.40
C ASP A 237 1.19 14.12 -2.39
N GLY A 238 0.75 12.87 -2.30
CA GLY A 238 1.23 11.73 -3.07
C GLY A 238 0.76 11.63 -4.52
N ALA A 239 0.90 10.42 -5.06
CA ALA A 239 0.23 9.98 -6.27
C ALA A 239 -0.91 9.01 -5.94
N VAL A 240 -1.96 9.05 -6.77
CA VAL A 240 -3.06 8.08 -6.65
C VAL A 240 -2.61 6.69 -7.08
N MET A 241 -1.93 6.59 -8.23
CA MET A 241 -1.42 5.34 -8.78
C MET A 241 0.04 5.51 -9.16
N SER A 242 0.93 4.76 -8.52
CA SER A 242 2.35 4.99 -8.66
C SER A 242 3.21 3.74 -8.66
N ILE A 243 4.35 3.88 -9.34
CA ILE A 243 5.45 2.93 -9.34
C ILE A 243 6.73 3.73 -9.20
N HIS A 244 7.28 3.78 -7.99
CA HIS A 244 8.56 4.41 -7.72
C HIS A 244 9.65 3.34 -7.63
N ASN A 245 10.43 3.18 -8.69
CA ASN A 245 11.49 2.19 -8.74
C ASN A 245 12.85 2.81 -8.38
N GLY A 246 13.21 2.70 -7.11
CA GLY A 246 14.50 3.17 -6.60
C GLY A 246 15.67 2.21 -6.88
N ASP A 247 15.41 1.01 -7.38
CA ASP A 247 16.36 -0.10 -7.38
C ASP A 247 16.32 -0.85 -8.73
N ARG A 248 16.83 -2.10 -8.75
CA ARG A 248 17.19 -2.83 -9.98
C ARG A 248 16.02 -3.57 -10.65
N SER A 249 14.80 -3.47 -10.12
CA SER A 249 13.73 -4.35 -10.57
C SER A 249 13.26 -4.03 -11.98
N VAL A 250 12.97 -5.05 -12.78
CA VAL A 250 12.06 -4.90 -13.90
C VAL A 250 10.63 -5.04 -13.35
N VAL A 251 9.90 -3.93 -13.28
CA VAL A 251 8.47 -3.91 -12.94
C VAL A 251 7.67 -4.06 -14.23
N THR A 252 6.88 -5.14 -14.35
CA THR A 252 6.16 -5.45 -15.59
C THR A 252 4.79 -6.06 -15.36
N ASP A 253 3.88 -5.89 -16.31
CA ASP A 253 2.55 -6.51 -16.30
C ASP A 253 1.74 -6.01 -15.09
N VAL A 254 1.59 -4.68 -15.02
CA VAL A 254 0.85 -3.99 -13.96
C VAL A 254 -0.44 -3.40 -14.54
N ILE A 255 -1.56 -3.60 -13.84
CA ILE A 255 -2.86 -3.08 -14.25
C ILE A 255 -3.49 -2.28 -13.10
N PHE A 256 -3.87 -1.05 -13.40
CA PHE A 256 -4.78 -0.23 -12.62
C PHE A 256 -6.09 -0.15 -13.41
N GLU A 257 -7.18 -0.71 -12.91
CA GLU A 257 -8.43 -0.85 -13.65
C GLU A 257 -9.65 -0.51 -12.80
N ASP A 258 -10.61 0.23 -13.33
CA ASP A 258 -11.85 0.60 -12.64
C ASP A 258 -11.55 1.31 -11.30
N ILE A 259 -10.93 2.48 -11.40
CA ILE A 259 -10.52 3.29 -10.25
C ILE A 259 -11.25 4.62 -10.30
N ARG A 260 -12.02 4.89 -9.24
CA ARG A 260 -12.68 6.17 -8.99
C ARG A 260 -11.81 7.01 -8.05
N VAL A 261 -11.68 8.29 -8.38
CA VAL A 261 -10.87 9.26 -7.62
C VAL A 261 -11.72 10.48 -7.31
N GLU A 262 -11.96 10.76 -6.03
CA GLU A 262 -12.77 11.90 -5.58
C GLU A 262 -11.95 13.16 -5.34
N ASP A 263 -10.90 13.10 -4.52
CA ASP A 263 -10.02 14.23 -4.24
C ASP A 263 -8.55 13.79 -4.33
N ALA A 264 -7.83 14.34 -5.31
CA ALA A 264 -6.39 14.15 -5.43
C ALA A 264 -5.74 15.51 -5.70
N ARG A 265 -4.75 15.91 -4.90
CA ARG A 265 -4.23 17.30 -4.94
C ARG A 265 -2.94 17.46 -5.71
N GLN A 266 -2.23 16.37 -5.99
CA GLN A 266 -0.92 16.42 -6.65
C GLN A 266 -0.87 15.63 -7.95
N LYS A 267 -0.73 14.29 -7.91
CA LYS A 267 -0.64 13.48 -9.15
C LYS A 267 -1.65 12.36 -9.22
N LEU A 268 -2.09 12.11 -10.44
CA LEU A 268 -2.94 10.98 -10.77
C LEU A 268 -2.08 9.74 -11.04
N PHE A 269 -1.17 9.83 -12.00
CA PHE A 269 -0.21 8.77 -12.32
C PHE A 269 1.23 9.23 -12.08
N ASP A 270 2.05 8.39 -11.45
CA ASP A 270 3.48 8.65 -11.25
C ASP A 270 4.30 7.37 -11.44
N LEU A 271 4.97 7.25 -12.58
CA LEU A 271 5.88 6.14 -12.87
C LEU A 271 7.29 6.71 -12.96
N ALA A 272 8.18 6.32 -12.04
CA ALA A 272 9.52 6.88 -12.02
C ALA A 272 10.59 5.85 -11.69
N VAL A 273 11.72 5.91 -12.41
CA VAL A 273 12.96 5.18 -12.08
C VAL A 273 14.00 6.21 -11.66
N PHE A 274 14.49 6.14 -10.42
CA PHE A 274 15.35 7.20 -9.85
C PHE A 274 16.23 6.71 -8.72
N LEU A 275 17.17 7.57 -8.28
CA LEU A 275 17.89 7.36 -7.02
C LEU A 275 17.09 7.96 -5.87
N SER A 276 16.65 7.12 -4.95
CA SER A 276 15.99 7.55 -3.72
C SER A 276 16.90 7.36 -2.52
N GLN A 277 16.56 7.98 -1.39
CA GLN A 277 17.22 7.76 -0.11
C GLN A 277 17.08 6.32 0.41
N TYR A 278 16.10 5.57 -0.12
CA TYR A 278 15.80 4.19 0.24
C TYR A 278 16.46 3.17 -0.69
N SER A 279 17.06 3.65 -1.79
CA SER A 279 17.78 2.83 -2.75
C SER A 279 18.98 2.13 -2.10
N VAL A 280 19.32 0.93 -2.57
CA VAL A 280 20.45 0.16 -2.04
C VAL A 280 21.79 0.89 -2.16
N ASP A 281 21.91 1.74 -3.19
CA ASP A 281 23.08 2.56 -3.49
C ASP A 281 22.90 4.02 -3.05
N SER A 282 21.96 4.29 -2.13
CA SER A 282 21.83 5.61 -1.53
C SER A 282 23.16 6.06 -0.92
N PRO A 283 23.59 7.31 -1.17
CA PRO A 283 24.71 7.91 -0.47
C PRO A 283 24.51 7.92 1.04
N ASP A 284 25.61 8.06 1.78
CA ASP A 284 25.55 8.32 3.21
C ASP A 284 24.83 9.65 3.50
N GLU A 285 24.24 9.78 4.70
CA GLU A 285 23.43 10.95 5.08
C GLU A 285 24.11 12.31 4.87
N LYS A 286 25.45 12.39 4.99
CA LYS A 286 26.16 13.67 4.82
C LYS A 286 26.35 14.06 3.36
N SER A 287 26.20 13.10 2.45
CA SER A 287 26.40 13.24 1.02
C SER A 287 25.07 13.33 0.24
N LYS A 288 23.93 13.24 0.93
CA LYS A 288 22.60 13.36 0.30
C LYS A 288 22.27 14.82 0.01
N GLU A 289 22.05 15.11 -1.27
CA GLU A 289 21.44 16.36 -1.71
C GLU A 289 20.02 16.06 -2.17
N PHE A 290 19.03 16.43 -1.35
CA PHE A 290 17.63 16.19 -1.69
C PHE A 290 17.14 17.16 -2.75
N VAL A 291 16.40 16.64 -3.72
CA VAL A 291 15.68 17.45 -4.71
C VAL A 291 14.21 17.41 -4.38
N TYR A 292 13.67 18.54 -3.94
CA TYR A 292 12.24 18.64 -3.72
C TYR A 292 11.52 18.89 -5.05
N GLN A 293 10.76 17.89 -5.54
CA GLN A 293 9.91 18.01 -6.72
C GLN A 293 8.41 17.96 -6.35
N ASN A 294 7.96 18.86 -5.46
CA ASN A 294 6.55 18.99 -5.07
C ASN A 294 5.89 17.69 -4.56
N GLY A 295 6.56 16.97 -3.64
CA GLY A 295 5.93 15.89 -2.88
C GLY A 295 6.43 14.46 -3.15
N PRO A 296 6.08 13.81 -4.26
CA PRO A 296 5.98 12.35 -4.34
C PRO A 296 7.26 11.58 -4.41
N TRP A 297 8.35 12.23 -4.84
CA TRP A 297 9.66 11.62 -4.80
C TRP A 297 10.28 12.06 -3.49
N ASP A 298 9.58 11.76 -2.39
CA ASP A 298 10.13 11.95 -1.06
C ASP A 298 11.44 11.17 -0.99
N GLY A 299 12.47 11.87 -0.51
CA GLY A 299 13.81 11.35 -0.54
C GLY A 299 14.44 11.19 -1.94
N LEU A 300 13.99 11.87 -3.00
CA LEU A 300 14.76 11.96 -4.25
C LEU A 300 16.14 12.53 -3.95
N VAL A 301 17.17 11.80 -4.36
CA VAL A 301 18.56 12.25 -4.22
C VAL A 301 19.07 12.74 -5.57
N HIS A 302 19.64 13.95 -5.57
CA HIS A 302 20.32 14.51 -6.73
C HIS A 302 21.48 13.61 -7.16
N VAL A 303 21.55 13.30 -8.45
CA VAL A 303 22.67 12.56 -9.04
C VAL A 303 23.50 13.50 -9.91
N PRO A 304 24.73 13.85 -9.49
CA PRO A 304 25.65 14.60 -10.33
C PRO A 304 25.88 13.93 -11.69
N ALA A 305 26.02 14.72 -12.75
CA ALA A 305 26.12 14.21 -14.12
C ALA A 305 27.29 13.23 -14.33
N ASP A 306 28.42 13.44 -13.65
CA ASP A 306 29.60 12.57 -13.68
C ASP A 306 29.39 11.25 -12.91
N LYS A 307 28.41 11.20 -12.01
CA LYS A 307 27.99 10.02 -11.23
C LYS A 307 26.82 9.25 -11.84
N LYS A 308 26.13 9.81 -12.83
CA LYS A 308 24.93 9.19 -13.42
C LYS A 308 25.14 7.74 -13.88
N LYS A 309 26.27 7.46 -14.55
CA LYS A 309 26.63 6.10 -15.02
C LYS A 309 26.94 5.10 -13.91
N GLU A 310 27.41 5.58 -12.76
CA GLU A 310 27.70 4.74 -11.59
C GLU A 310 26.39 4.21 -10.99
N HIS A 311 25.46 5.14 -10.72
CA HIS A 311 24.14 4.85 -10.16
C HIS A 311 23.22 4.10 -11.14
N ALA A 312 23.38 4.29 -12.45
CA ALA A 312 22.60 3.59 -13.48
C ALA A 312 22.61 2.05 -13.30
N ARG A 313 23.72 1.48 -12.81
CA ARG A 313 23.87 0.02 -12.62
C ARG A 313 22.91 -0.58 -11.58
N PHE A 314 22.33 0.26 -10.75
CA PHE A 314 21.38 -0.12 -9.71
C PHE A 314 19.94 0.13 -10.11
N ARG A 315 19.69 0.63 -11.33
CA ARG A 315 18.35 0.98 -11.80
C ARG A 315 17.77 -0.13 -12.65
N GLY A 316 16.48 -0.31 -12.49
CA GLY A 316 15.67 -1.23 -13.26
C GLY A 316 14.87 -0.51 -14.33
N GLN A 317 13.70 -1.05 -14.64
CA GLN A 317 12.80 -0.54 -15.68
C GLN A 317 11.36 -0.67 -15.22
N ILE A 318 10.49 0.15 -15.78
CA ILE A 318 9.03 0.03 -15.62
C ILE A 318 8.44 -0.19 -17.00
N ARG A 319 7.69 -1.27 -17.21
CA ARG A 319 7.09 -1.55 -18.52
C ARG A 319 5.76 -2.27 -18.46
N ASN A 320 5.02 -2.23 -19.57
CA ASN A 320 3.74 -2.93 -19.72
C ASN A 320 2.75 -2.58 -18.59
N VAL A 321 2.52 -1.28 -18.40
CA VAL A 321 1.59 -0.75 -17.41
C VAL A 321 0.31 -0.33 -18.11
N THR A 322 -0.83 -0.77 -17.60
CA THR A 322 -2.14 -0.37 -18.14
C THR A 322 -2.93 0.36 -17.08
N PHE A 323 -3.37 1.58 -17.40
CA PHE A 323 -4.40 2.32 -16.69
C PHE A 323 -5.68 2.22 -17.52
N LYS A 324 -6.74 1.64 -16.96
CA LYS A 324 -7.98 1.38 -17.68
C LYS A 324 -9.19 1.79 -16.86
N ASP A 325 -10.16 2.46 -17.48
CA ASP A 325 -11.42 2.84 -16.82
C ASP A 325 -11.18 3.70 -15.57
N ILE A 326 -10.28 4.68 -15.67
CA ILE A 326 -9.94 5.61 -14.58
C ILE A 326 -10.88 6.81 -14.61
N GLN A 327 -11.45 7.17 -13.47
CA GLN A 327 -12.45 8.23 -13.35
C GLN A 327 -12.08 9.22 -12.25
N VAL A 328 -11.68 10.44 -12.61
CA VAL A 328 -11.59 11.57 -11.67
C VAL A 328 -12.95 12.27 -11.67
N VAL A 329 -13.68 12.15 -10.57
CA VAL A 329 -15.11 12.51 -10.52
C VAL A 329 -15.37 13.85 -9.85
N ASP A 330 -14.48 14.28 -8.97
CA ASP A 330 -14.56 15.55 -8.25
C ASP A 330 -13.14 16.12 -8.03
N GLY A 331 -13.06 17.26 -7.34
CA GLY A 331 -11.80 17.90 -6.99
C GLY A 331 -11.10 18.56 -8.17
N ILE A 332 -9.78 18.72 -8.05
CA ILE A 332 -8.96 19.21 -9.15
C ILE A 332 -8.53 18.05 -10.04
N PHE A 333 -8.24 18.35 -11.31
CA PHE A 333 -7.58 17.35 -12.16
C PHE A 333 -6.05 17.38 -11.91
N PRO A 334 -5.46 16.34 -11.29
CA PRO A 334 -4.04 16.31 -10.96
C PRO A 334 -3.16 16.18 -12.21
N PHE A 335 -1.87 16.49 -12.11
CA PHE A 335 -0.93 16.22 -13.21
C PHE A 335 -0.45 14.76 -13.18
N SER A 336 0.32 14.34 -14.19
CA SER A 336 0.91 12.99 -14.22
C SER A 336 2.36 13.04 -14.68
N VAL A 337 3.17 12.07 -14.27
CA VAL A 337 4.62 12.04 -14.52
C VAL A 337 5.05 10.63 -14.90
N PHE A 338 5.71 10.46 -16.06
CA PHE A 338 6.41 9.22 -16.43
C PHE A 338 7.89 9.50 -16.72
N CYS A 339 8.78 9.09 -15.82
CA CYS A 339 10.21 9.40 -15.87
C CYS A 339 11.07 8.13 -15.78
N GLY A 340 11.73 7.76 -16.87
CA GLY A 340 12.86 6.82 -16.82
C GLY A 340 14.10 7.49 -16.23
N TYR A 341 15.09 6.68 -15.82
CA TYR A 341 16.35 7.21 -15.30
C TYR A 341 17.30 7.66 -16.42
N ASP A 342 17.36 6.87 -17.50
CA ASP A 342 18.07 7.14 -18.75
C ASP A 342 17.52 6.25 -19.89
N GLU A 343 18.19 6.21 -21.04
CA GLU A 343 17.76 5.48 -22.23
C GLU A 343 17.75 3.94 -22.09
N ASP A 344 18.42 3.39 -21.08
CA ASP A 344 18.48 1.95 -20.78
C ASP A 344 17.57 1.56 -19.59
N HIS A 345 17.05 2.54 -18.86
CA HIS A 345 16.26 2.41 -17.64
C HIS A 345 14.93 3.16 -17.77
N LEU A 346 14.18 2.78 -18.81
CA LEU A 346 13.00 3.50 -19.30
C LEU A 346 11.72 3.21 -18.50
N VAL A 347 10.74 4.10 -18.68
CA VAL A 347 9.32 3.79 -18.55
C VAL A 347 8.77 3.51 -19.96
N GLU A 348 8.29 2.29 -20.24
CA GLU A 348 7.86 1.93 -21.60
C GLU A 348 6.56 1.13 -21.70
N ASN A 349 5.89 1.23 -22.84
CA ASN A 349 4.66 0.48 -23.14
C ASN A 349 3.55 0.72 -22.10
N VAL A 350 3.21 1.99 -21.90
CA VAL A 350 2.10 2.39 -21.02
C VAL A 350 0.85 2.62 -21.85
N ILE A 351 -0.26 2.01 -21.44
CA ILE A 351 -1.58 2.21 -22.05
C ILE A 351 -2.46 2.96 -21.06
N ILE A 352 -3.08 4.04 -21.52
CA ILE A 352 -4.13 4.76 -20.81
C ILE A 352 -5.40 4.62 -21.63
N GLU A 353 -6.32 3.79 -21.15
CA GLU A 353 -7.58 3.46 -21.83
C GLU A 353 -8.76 3.99 -21.03
N ASN A 354 -9.65 4.73 -21.69
CA ASN A 354 -10.88 5.24 -21.07
C ASN A 354 -10.67 6.07 -19.78
N LEU A 355 -9.69 6.99 -19.80
CA LEU A 355 -9.55 8.01 -18.76
C LEU A 355 -10.66 9.05 -18.89
N THR A 356 -11.40 9.30 -17.82
CA THR A 356 -12.41 10.36 -17.74
C THR A 356 -12.14 11.29 -16.57
N VAL A 357 -12.33 12.58 -16.79
CA VAL A 357 -12.16 13.64 -15.79
C VAL A 357 -13.39 14.52 -15.83
N HIS A 358 -14.13 14.58 -14.73
CA HIS A 358 -15.39 15.34 -14.61
C HIS A 358 -16.37 15.03 -15.75
N GLY A 359 -16.47 13.73 -16.10
CA GLY A 359 -17.32 13.22 -17.18
C GLY A 359 -16.79 13.45 -18.61
N LYS A 360 -15.61 14.04 -18.79
CA LYS A 360 -14.99 14.24 -20.12
C LYS A 360 -13.91 13.20 -20.37
N LYS A 361 -13.93 12.56 -21.54
CA LYS A 361 -12.87 11.63 -21.96
C LYS A 361 -11.57 12.40 -22.25
N ILE A 362 -10.46 11.90 -21.73
CA ILE A 362 -9.10 12.38 -22.01
C ILE A 362 -8.43 11.41 -22.98
N THR A 363 -7.90 11.91 -24.09
CA THR A 363 -7.44 11.06 -25.21
C THR A 363 -6.01 11.36 -25.67
N ASN A 364 -5.28 12.23 -24.99
CA ASN A 364 -3.89 12.56 -25.33
C ASN A 364 -3.12 13.08 -24.11
N SER A 365 -1.78 13.08 -24.19
CA SER A 365 -0.88 13.44 -23.09
C SER A 365 -1.03 14.90 -22.63
N THR A 366 -1.28 15.84 -23.55
CA THR A 366 -1.41 17.27 -23.21
C THR A 366 -2.64 17.50 -22.36
N ASP A 367 -3.80 16.98 -22.81
CA ASP A 367 -5.05 17.06 -22.07
C ASP A 367 -5.00 16.26 -20.77
N ALA A 368 -4.14 15.25 -20.68
CA ALA A 368 -3.88 14.48 -19.47
C ALA A 368 -2.90 15.15 -18.48
N LYS A 369 -2.37 16.34 -18.82
CA LYS A 369 -1.31 17.02 -18.03
C LYS A 369 -0.12 16.10 -17.73
N LEU A 370 0.24 15.26 -18.69
CA LEU A 370 1.29 14.25 -18.55
C LEU A 370 2.65 14.83 -18.96
N TYR A 371 3.59 14.87 -18.02
CA TYR A 371 5.01 15.08 -18.28
C TYR A 371 5.70 13.73 -18.52
N THR A 372 6.65 13.71 -19.45
CA THR A 372 7.43 12.51 -19.75
C THR A 372 8.91 12.80 -19.96
N GLU A 373 9.77 11.97 -19.41
CA GLU A 373 11.22 11.97 -19.64
C GLU A 373 11.73 10.53 -19.70
N SER A 374 12.60 10.19 -20.68
CA SER A 374 13.06 8.81 -20.89
C SER A 374 11.91 7.78 -20.84
N ALA A 375 10.79 8.13 -21.48
CA ALA A 375 9.59 7.30 -21.56
C ALA A 375 9.17 7.07 -23.02
N ARG A 376 8.70 5.85 -23.35
CA ARG A 376 8.41 5.44 -24.73
C ARG A 376 7.10 4.66 -24.86
N ASN A 377 6.50 4.69 -26.06
CA ASN A 377 5.30 3.94 -26.40
C ASN A 377 4.10 4.18 -25.46
N ILE A 378 3.86 5.44 -25.09
CA ILE A 378 2.70 5.85 -24.30
C ILE A 378 1.49 5.99 -25.22
N GLN A 379 0.44 5.22 -24.98
CA GLN A 379 -0.75 5.15 -25.84
C GLN A 379 -2.00 5.56 -25.09
N PHE A 380 -2.80 6.45 -25.69
CA PHE A 380 -4.15 6.75 -25.23
C PHE A 380 -5.17 6.02 -26.12
N LYS A 381 -6.16 5.35 -25.52
CA LYS A 381 -7.19 4.56 -26.22
C LYS A 381 -8.62 4.96 -25.84
#